data_AF-A0A941JNS1-F1
#
_entry.id   AF-A0A941JNS1-F1
#
_cell.length_a   1.000
_cell.length_b   1.000
_cell.length_c   1.000
_cell.angle_alpha   90.00
_cell.angle_beta   90.00
_cell.angle_gamma   90.00
#
_symmetry.space_group_name_H-M   'P 1'
#
loop_
_entity.id
_entity.type
_entity.pdbx_description
1 polymer ?
#
loop_
_entity_poly.entity_id
_entity_poly.type
_entity_poly.pdbx_seq_one_letter_code
_entity_poly.pdbx_strand_id
1 'polypeptide(L)' 'MPWIISDTDIDSITTAKNLANSLELITPVIYDEEINIKDEPSFFGDTCYHLSAQGREKRSVELAEQLKDLL' A
#
# COMPACT_ATOMS: atom_id res chain seq x y z
N MET A 1 -4.78 1.63 -3.70
CA MET A 1 -4.99 1.12 -2.32
C MET A 1 -4.34 2.09 -1.33
N PRO A 2 -5.00 2.44 -0.20
CA PRO A 2 -4.38 3.26 0.84
C PRO A 2 -3.20 2.52 1.48
N TRP A 3 -2.20 3.25 1.97
CA TRP A 3 -1.22 2.66 2.87
C TRP A 3 -1.91 2.26 4.17
N ILE A 4 -1.51 1.11 4.70
CA ILE A 4 -1.98 0.55 5.96
C ILE A 4 -0.74 0.39 6.83
N ILE A 5 -0.76 0.94 8.04
CA ILE A 5 0.31 0.66 8.99
C ILE A 5 0.13 -0.75 9.56
N SER A 6 1.07 -1.63 9.28
CA SER A 6 1.09 -3.00 9.79
C SER A 6 2.45 -3.57 9.40
N ASP A 7 3.15 -4.25 10.30
CA ASP A 7 4.43 -4.89 9.99
C ASP A 7 4.69 -6.13 10.86
N THR A 8 4.11 -6.16 12.06
CA THR A 8 4.29 -7.26 13.02
C THR A 8 3.20 -8.33 12.99
N ASP A 9 2.01 -8.06 12.45
CA ASP A 9 0.88 -9.01 12.49
C ASP A 9 0.83 -9.90 11.24
N ILE A 10 1.39 -11.11 11.38
CA ILE A 10 1.49 -12.12 10.32
C ILE A 10 0.12 -12.48 9.74
N ASP A 11 -0.94 -12.51 10.56
CA ASP A 11 -2.29 -12.88 10.10
C ASP A 11 -2.89 -11.79 9.21
N SER A 12 -2.70 -10.51 9.59
CA SER A 12 -3.08 -9.36 8.76
C SER A 12 -2.31 -9.31 7.45
N ILE A 13 -0.99 -9.53 7.49
CA ILE A 13 -0.15 -9.59 6.28
C ILE A 13 -0.62 -10.72 5.34
N THR A 14 -0.87 -11.91 5.90
CA THR A 14 -1.32 -13.08 5.12
C THR A 14 -2.68 -12.84 4.50
N THR A 15 -3.61 -12.24 5.25
CA THR A 15 -4.94 -11.89 4.74
C THR A 15 -4.86 -10.87 3.60
N ALA A 16 -4.03 -9.83 3.75
CA ALA A 16 -3.82 -8.83 2.71
C ALA A 16 -3.21 -9.43 1.44
N LYS A 17 -2.22 -10.33 1.57
CA LYS A 17 -1.65 -11.10 0.45
C LYS A 17 -2.71 -11.91 -0.28
N ASN A 18 -3.51 -12.67 0.46
CA ASN A 18 -4.55 -13.52 -0.12
C ASN A 18 -5.62 -12.70 -0.86
N LEU A 19 -6.00 -11.55 -0.30
CA LEU A 19 -6.94 -10.64 -0.94
C LEU A 19 -6.36 -10.07 -2.24
N ALA A 20 -5.11 -9.60 -2.23
CA ALA A 20 -4.43 -9.08 -3.42
C ALA A 20 -4.38 -10.14 -4.53
N ASN A 21 -3.92 -11.35 -4.22
CA ASN A 21 -3.86 -12.48 -5.15
C ASN A 21 -5.24 -12.84 -5.73
N SER A 22 -6.30 -12.74 -4.92
CA SER A 22 -7.66 -13.05 -5.38
C SER A 22 -8.21 -11.97 -6.33
N LEU A 23 -7.86 -10.69 -6.09
CA LEU A 23 -8.28 -9.57 -6.93
C LEU A 23 -7.55 -9.56 -8.27
N GLU A 24 -6.27 -9.94 -8.30
CA GLU A 24 -5.47 -10.11 -9.53
C GLU A 24 -6.15 -10.99 -10.57
N LEU A 25 -6.92 -12.00 -10.15
CA LEU A 25 -7.60 -12.91 -11.06
C LEU A 25 -8.72 -12.24 -11.87
N ILE A 26 -9.27 -11.12 -11.38
CA ILE A 26 -10.47 -10.48 -11.95
C ILE A 26 -10.21 -9.05 -12.45
N THR A 27 -9.08 -8.46 -12.10
CA THR A 27 -8.65 -7.15 -12.55
C THR A 27 -7.14 -7.16 -12.75
N PRO A 28 -6.60 -6.45 -13.78
CA PRO A 28 -5.17 -6.27 -13.90
C PRO A 28 -4.59 -5.77 -12.58
N VAL A 29 -3.47 -6.35 -12.18
CA VAL A 29 -2.71 -5.86 -11.05
C VAL A 29 -2.09 -4.54 -11.46
N ILE A 30 -2.74 -3.46 -11.02
CA ILE A 30 -2.28 -2.09 -11.19
C ILE A 30 -1.05 -1.82 -10.27
N TYR A 31 -0.65 -2.81 -9.45
CA TYR A 31 0.15 -2.61 -8.25
C TYR A 31 0.77 -3.92 -7.72
N ASP A 32 2.11 -4.08 -7.62
CA ASP A 32 2.78 -4.60 -6.40
C ASP A 32 4.32 -4.62 -6.52
N GLU A 33 5.02 -4.32 -5.42
CA GLU A 33 6.32 -4.98 -5.10
C GLU A 33 6.46 -5.21 -3.60
N GLU A 34 5.96 -4.30 -2.76
CA GLU A 34 5.60 -4.60 -1.37
C GLU A 34 4.15 -4.20 -1.19
N ILE A 35 3.35 -5.05 -0.54
CA ILE A 35 1.96 -4.74 -0.20
C ILE A 35 1.90 -3.33 0.41
N ASN A 36 0.81 -2.58 0.24
CA ASN A 36 0.62 -1.23 0.83
C ASN A 36 0.66 -1.20 2.37
N ILE A 37 1.06 -2.30 2.99
CA ILE A 37 1.45 -2.49 4.37
C ILE A 37 2.80 -1.80 4.58
N LYS A 38 2.82 -0.80 5.47
CA LYS A 38 4.01 -0.02 5.82
C LYS A 38 4.32 -0.18 7.30
N ASP A 39 5.60 -0.27 7.61
CA ASP A 39 6.15 -0.42 8.96
C ASP A 39 6.56 0.92 9.58
N GLU A 40 6.87 1.92 8.75
CA GLU A 40 7.34 3.24 9.18
C GLU A 40 6.19 4.15 9.67
N PRO A 41 6.02 4.37 10.99
CA PRO A 41 4.89 5.11 11.53
C PRO A 41 4.96 6.61 11.21
N SER A 42 6.15 7.16 10.94
CA SER A 42 6.32 8.59 10.62
C SER A 42 5.63 9.02 9.32
N PHE A 43 5.27 8.06 8.46
CA PHE A 43 4.47 8.32 7.27
C PHE A 43 2.98 8.50 7.55
N PHE A 44 2.53 8.22 8.77
CA PHE A 44 1.15 8.38 9.20
C PHE A 44 1.02 9.62 10.10
N GLY A 45 -0.13 10.27 10.04
CA GLY A 45 -0.46 11.42 10.89
C GLY A 45 -1.06 10.97 12.21
N ASP A 46 -2.04 11.71 12.71
CA ASP A 46 -2.67 11.46 14.01
C ASP A 46 -3.42 10.12 14.08
N THR A 47 -3.69 9.48 12.94
CA THR A 47 -4.25 8.13 12.88
C THR A 47 -3.52 7.27 11.85
N CYS A 48 -3.61 5.95 12.03
CA CYS A 48 -3.09 4.94 11.10
C CYS A 48 -3.72 4.96 9.69
N TYR A 49 -4.76 5.77 9.47
CA TYR A 49 -5.46 5.89 8.19
C TYR A 49 -5.15 7.18 7.43
N HIS A 50 -4.51 8.16 8.08
CA HIS A 50 -4.14 9.43 7.48
C HIS A 50 -2.64 9.48 7.23
N LEU A 51 -2.24 9.82 6.01
CA LEU A 51 -0.83 10.03 5.70
C LEU A 51 -0.36 11.39 6.22
N SER A 52 0.84 11.42 6.81
CA SER A 52 1.57 12.65 7.11
C SER A 52 1.92 13.40 5.83
N ALA A 53 2.41 14.64 5.93
CA ALA A 53 2.83 15.39 4.74
C ALA A 53 3.90 14.63 3.93
N GLN A 54 4.87 14.07 4.64
CA GLN A 54 5.91 13.23 4.06
C GLN A 54 5.35 11.94 3.47
N GLY A 55 4.42 11.27 4.18
CA GLY A 55 3.76 10.07 3.66
C GLY A 55 2.99 10.32 2.37
N ARG A 56 2.29 11.48 2.27
CA ARG A 56 1.58 11.88 1.05
C ARG A 56 2.53 12.11 -0.11
N GLU A 57 3.62 12.83 0.11
CA GLU A 57 4.62 13.10 -0.93
C GLU A 57 5.19 11.79 -1.49
N LYS A 58 5.68 10.91 -0.60
CA LYS A 58 6.21 9.60 -1.00
C LYS A 58 5.16 8.77 -1.73
N ARG A 59 3.92 8.71 -1.22
CA ARG A 59 2.84 7.97 -1.87
C ARG A 59 2.47 8.52 -3.25
N SER A 60 2.50 9.84 -3.43
CA SER A 60 2.22 10.45 -4.74
C SER A 60 3.29 10.09 -5.78
N VAL A 61 4.57 10.05 -5.40
CA VAL A 61 5.64 9.61 -6.29
C VAL A 61 5.48 8.15 -6.68
N GLU A 62 5.26 7.26 -5.71
CA GLU A 62 5.03 5.83 -5.97
C GLU A 62 3.87 5.60 -6.94
N LEU A 63 2.74 6.27 -6.71
CA LEU A 63 1.57 6.15 -7.60
C LEU A 63 1.87 6.65 -9.00
N ALA A 64 2.60 7.77 -9.12
CA ALA A 64 2.96 8.32 -10.43
C ALA A 64 3.92 7.41 -11.20
N GLU A 65 4.83 6.72 -10.52
CA GLU A 65 5.71 5.72 -11.13
C GLU A 65 4.92 4.48 -11.56
N GLN A 66 4.09 3.93 -10.67
CA GLN A 66 3.29 2.73 -10.93
C GLN A 66 2.28 2.92 -12.07
N LEU A 67 1.70 4.11 -12.20
CA LEU A 67 0.75 4.41 -13.27
C LEU A 67 1.40 4.58 -14.64
N LYS A 68 2.71 4.87 -14.72
CA LYS A 68 3.40 4.99 -16.02
C LYS A 68 3.44 3.67 -16.77
N ASP A 69 3.55 2.55 -16.07
CA ASP A 69 3.65 1.23 -16.70
C ASP A 69 2.32 0.76 -17.32
N LEU A 70 1.23 1.49 -17.06
CA LEU A 70 -0.12 1.17 -17.49
C LEU A 70 -0.66 2.11 -18.58
N LEU A 71 0.06 3.18 -18.90
CA LEU A 71 -0.33 4.21 -19.88
C LEU A 71 0.60 4.18 -21.10
#